data_AF-A0A921ULN3-F1
#
_entry.id   AF-A0A921ULN3-F1
#
_cell.length_a   1.000
_cell.length_b   1.000
_cell.length_c   1.000
_cell.angle_alpha   90.00
_cell.angle_beta   90.00
_cell.angle_gamma   90.00
#
_symmetry.space_group_name_H-M   'P 1'
#
loop_
_entity.id
_entity.type
_entity.pdbx_description
1 polymer ?
#
loop_
_entity_poly.entity_id
_entity_poly.type
_entity_poly.pdbx_seq_one_letter_code
_entity_poly.pdbx_strand_id
1 'polypeptide(L)'
;MEDPPALAPPEPEPEPEPEASPAPPQRLLRLRCAVQHYEWGQHGAASLVARLADQNPDPARPYAELWMGTHPSGPSTLLGDGALLRDWLARNPDALGPAVAARWGGDLPFLFKVLSVAKALSIQAHPDKKLAEVLHALRPSTYKDDNHKPEMAIAFTEFRALCGFAPIEELKDVLRTVPEIEGLIGHEDTGKLMNMKEYDGVSEVKSSLRSAFAKLMTASKDMVSEAVAKLISRLNTDSKVRSYLEMSDLWLAAAYGWLRRSCKRDGSSPGDELAKFIGKLRLLILIRNLTDKEQLVLSLERQYQDDVGVLAALFFNYVKLSPGEALYIGPNEPHAYLSGECIEIMATSDNVVRAGLTPKYRDVQTLCSMLTYKQAFPEILRGVPVQPHVSGPHCNLGKFSPAKKYTRKEMIS
;
A
#
# COMPACT_ATOMS: atom_id res chain seq x y z
N MET A 1 63.20 -75.69 36.33
CA MET A 1 62.32 -75.78 35.16
C MET A 1 61.03 -76.37 35.69
N GLU A 2 59.89 -75.69 35.71
CA GLU A 2 59.38 -74.72 34.73
C GLU A 2 58.80 -73.48 35.42
N ASP A 3 59.07 -72.30 34.85
CA ASP A 3 58.51 -71.03 35.30
C ASP A 3 57.01 -70.92 34.92
N PRO A 4 56.19 -70.26 35.74
CA PRO A 4 54.76 -70.07 35.43
C PRO A 4 54.57 -69.18 34.19
N PRO A 5 53.49 -69.38 33.41
CA PRO A 5 53.27 -68.66 32.17
C PRO A 5 53.05 -67.17 32.43
N ALA A 6 53.71 -66.34 31.61
CA ALA A 6 53.59 -64.89 31.68
C ALA A 6 52.15 -64.44 31.41
N LEU A 7 51.63 -63.57 32.29
CA LEU A 7 50.37 -62.87 32.11
C LEU A 7 50.42 -62.02 30.85
N ALA A 8 49.41 -62.16 29.99
CA ALA A 8 49.25 -61.34 28.79
C ALA A 8 49.13 -59.85 29.17
N PRO A 9 49.73 -58.94 28.36
CA PRO A 9 49.62 -57.51 28.61
C PRO A 9 48.14 -57.05 28.49
N PRO A 10 47.73 -56.04 29.26
CA PRO A 10 46.38 -55.48 29.19
C PRO A 10 46.10 -54.95 27.77
N GLU A 11 44.89 -55.19 27.27
CA GLU A 11 44.43 -54.66 26.00
C GLU A 11 44.48 -53.12 26.03
N PRO A 12 44.89 -52.47 24.92
CA PRO A 12 44.91 -51.02 24.84
C PRO A 12 43.50 -50.45 25.01
N GLU A 13 43.36 -49.40 25.82
CA GLU A 13 42.10 -48.68 25.97
C GLU A 13 41.61 -48.20 24.58
N PRO A 14 40.29 -48.28 24.30
CA PRO A 14 39.74 -47.82 23.05
C PRO A 14 40.03 -46.33 22.87
N GLU A 15 40.58 -45.96 21.71
CA GLU A 15 40.82 -44.56 21.35
C GLU A 15 39.51 -43.76 21.48
N PRO A 16 39.54 -42.52 22.02
CA PRO A 16 38.36 -41.67 22.07
C PRO A 16 37.82 -41.48 20.65
N GLU A 17 36.53 -41.72 20.47
CA GLU A 17 35.86 -41.53 19.18
C GLU A 17 36.17 -40.13 18.64
N PRO A 18 36.49 -39.97 17.34
CA PRO A 18 36.72 -38.65 16.77
C PRO A 18 35.47 -37.80 16.99
N GLU A 19 35.64 -36.63 17.62
CA GLU A 19 34.57 -35.64 17.77
C GLU A 19 33.83 -35.52 16.45
N ALA A 20 32.50 -35.72 16.49
CA ALA A 20 31.66 -35.63 15.32
C ALA A 20 31.95 -34.32 14.59
N SER A 21 32.45 -34.45 13.35
CA SER A 21 32.73 -33.32 12.46
C SER A 21 31.52 -32.38 12.46
N PRO A 22 31.70 -31.05 12.62
CA PRO A 22 30.57 -30.14 12.76
C PRO A 22 29.64 -30.31 11.55
N ALA A 23 28.35 -30.50 11.84
CA ALA A 23 27.33 -30.62 10.81
C ALA A 23 27.50 -29.46 9.80
N PRO A 24 27.34 -29.72 8.48
CA PRO A 24 27.52 -28.69 7.48
C PRO A 24 26.63 -27.48 7.83
N PRO A 25 27.12 -26.24 7.68
CA PRO A 25 26.39 -25.06 8.09
C PRO A 25 24.99 -25.11 7.49
N GLN A 26 23.97 -25.00 8.33
CA GLN A 26 22.58 -25.11 7.92
C GLN A 26 22.29 -24.01 6.89
N ARG A 27 22.28 -24.37 5.60
CA ARG A 27 22.20 -23.39 4.50
C ARG A 27 20.82 -22.73 4.38
N LEU A 28 19.81 -23.28 5.07
CA LEU A 28 18.45 -22.77 5.09
C LEU A 28 17.93 -22.76 6.53
N LEU A 29 17.56 -21.58 7.01
CA LEU A 29 17.01 -21.38 8.35
C LEU A 29 15.53 -21.01 8.24
N ARG A 30 14.67 -21.74 8.95
CA ARG A 30 13.24 -21.42 9.02
C ARG A 30 13.00 -20.41 10.14
N LEU A 31 12.29 -19.34 9.82
CA LEU A 31 11.93 -18.30 10.76
C LEU A 31 10.53 -18.52 11.35
N ARG A 32 10.37 -18.10 12.60
CA ARG A 32 9.09 -17.71 13.18
C ARG A 32 9.04 -16.19 13.19
N CYS A 33 8.02 -15.65 12.53
CA CYS A 33 7.92 -14.23 12.23
C CYS A 33 6.87 -13.56 13.11
N ALA A 34 7.05 -12.27 13.41
CA ALA A 34 6.13 -11.54 14.27
C ALA A 34 4.85 -11.17 13.50
N VAL A 35 3.69 -11.35 14.14
CA VAL A 35 2.39 -10.92 13.58
C VAL A 35 1.94 -9.66 14.29
N GLN A 36 1.62 -8.63 13.51
CA GLN A 36 1.01 -7.41 14.01
C GLN A 36 -0.52 -7.47 13.82
N HIS A 37 -1.25 -7.25 14.90
CA HIS A 37 -2.71 -7.36 14.96
C HIS A 37 -3.38 -5.98 14.96
N TYR A 38 -2.99 -5.12 14.01
CA TYR A 38 -3.57 -3.79 13.89
C TYR A 38 -5.03 -3.86 13.42
N GLU A 39 -5.87 -2.95 13.92
CA GLU A 39 -7.32 -2.93 13.65
C GLU A 39 -7.69 -2.85 12.17
N TRP A 40 -6.78 -2.34 11.31
CA TRP A 40 -7.03 -2.25 9.87
C TRP A 40 -6.88 -3.58 9.13
N GLY A 41 -6.37 -4.62 9.79
CA GLY A 41 -6.12 -5.93 9.20
C GLY A 41 -7.37 -6.75 8.90
N GLN A 42 -7.27 -7.65 7.93
CA GLN A 42 -8.31 -8.67 7.70
C GLN A 42 -8.41 -9.61 8.91
N HIS A 43 -9.61 -10.13 9.16
CA HIS A 43 -9.90 -10.93 10.34
C HIS A 43 -9.80 -12.44 10.06
N GLY A 44 -9.28 -13.19 11.04
CA GLY A 44 -9.19 -14.65 10.99
C GLY A 44 -8.62 -15.21 9.69
N ALA A 45 -9.16 -16.35 9.25
CA ALA A 45 -8.69 -17.07 8.06
C ALA A 45 -8.85 -16.30 6.73
N ALA A 46 -9.61 -15.20 6.69
CA ALA A 46 -9.69 -14.33 5.53
C ALA A 46 -8.38 -13.57 5.28
N SER A 47 -7.53 -13.40 6.31
CA SER A 47 -6.21 -12.76 6.20
C SER A 47 -5.13 -13.73 5.72
N LEU A 48 -4.36 -13.34 4.70
CA LEU A 48 -3.15 -14.06 4.28
C LEU A 48 -2.13 -14.13 5.40
N VAL A 49 -2.00 -13.05 6.18
CA VAL A 49 -1.11 -13.02 7.35
C VAL A 49 -1.50 -14.11 8.34
N ALA A 50 -2.79 -14.28 8.62
CA ALA A 50 -3.29 -15.35 9.48
C ALA A 50 -2.96 -16.73 8.92
N ARG A 51 -3.28 -16.98 7.64
CA ARG A 51 -3.03 -18.28 6.97
C ARG A 51 -1.54 -18.66 6.92
N LEU A 52 -0.65 -17.67 6.86
CA LEU A 52 0.79 -17.89 6.85
C LEU A 52 1.37 -18.12 8.25
N ALA A 53 0.81 -17.47 9.26
CA ALA A 53 1.37 -17.44 10.61
C ALA A 53 0.77 -18.49 11.55
N ASP A 54 -0.50 -18.84 11.36
CA ASP A 54 -1.28 -19.62 12.33
C ASP A 54 -2.07 -20.73 11.63
N GLN A 55 -2.06 -21.92 12.22
CA GLN A 55 -2.83 -23.06 11.72
C GLN A 55 -4.32 -22.96 12.09
N ASN A 56 -4.65 -22.24 13.16
CA ASN A 56 -6.02 -22.08 13.63
C ASN A 56 -6.29 -20.64 14.10
N PRO A 57 -6.34 -19.66 13.17
CA PRO A 57 -6.45 -18.25 13.52
C PRO A 57 -7.80 -17.92 14.15
N ASP A 58 -7.79 -17.04 15.14
CA ASP A 58 -9.00 -16.51 15.78
C ASP A 58 -9.86 -15.74 14.76
N PRO A 59 -11.11 -16.17 14.50
CA PRO A 59 -12.00 -15.52 13.53
C PRO A 59 -12.29 -14.04 13.82
N ALA A 60 -12.23 -13.61 15.09
CA ALA A 60 -12.55 -12.24 15.49
C ALA A 60 -11.32 -11.33 15.58
N ARG A 61 -10.11 -11.89 15.47
CA ARG A 61 -8.87 -11.13 15.62
C ARG A 61 -8.41 -10.58 14.27
N PRO A 62 -7.97 -9.31 14.19
CA PRO A 62 -7.33 -8.80 12.99
C PRO A 62 -5.89 -9.32 12.86
N TYR A 63 -5.48 -9.64 11.64
CA TYR A 63 -4.13 -10.06 11.27
C TYR A 63 -3.66 -9.15 10.14
N ALA A 64 -2.84 -8.15 10.48
CA ALA A 64 -2.55 -7.02 9.62
C ALA A 64 -1.21 -7.16 8.90
N GLU A 65 -0.13 -7.45 9.63
CA GLU A 65 1.22 -7.58 9.07
C GLU A 65 1.94 -8.83 9.59
N LEU A 66 2.70 -9.50 8.72
CA LEU A 66 3.68 -10.53 9.09
C LEU A 66 5.08 -9.97 8.85
N TRP A 67 5.89 -9.81 9.90
CA TRP A 67 7.21 -9.18 9.82
C TRP A 67 8.34 -10.21 9.76
N MET A 68 9.15 -10.12 8.71
CA MET A 68 10.31 -10.97 8.45
C MET A 68 11.58 -10.11 8.41
N GLY A 69 12.40 -10.24 9.44
CA GLY A 69 13.66 -9.50 9.55
C GLY A 69 14.11 -9.31 11.00
N THR A 70 14.96 -8.31 11.19
CA THR A 70 15.63 -8.03 12.47
C THR A 70 15.06 -6.81 13.21
N HIS A 71 13.91 -6.28 12.76
CA HIS A 71 13.34 -5.06 13.33
C HIS A 71 12.97 -5.23 14.81
N PRO A 72 13.39 -4.33 15.72
CA PRO A 72 13.16 -4.47 17.16
C PRO A 72 11.69 -4.58 17.58
N SER A 73 10.78 -3.85 16.90
CA SER A 73 9.33 -3.88 17.19
C SER A 73 8.60 -5.15 16.72
N GLY A 74 9.26 -6.03 15.97
CA GLY A 74 8.69 -7.28 15.49
C GLY A 74 9.80 -8.24 15.05
N PRO A 75 10.64 -8.70 15.98
CA PRO A 75 11.83 -9.47 15.64
C PRO A 75 11.43 -10.88 15.18
N SER A 76 12.11 -11.39 14.16
CA SER A 76 12.00 -12.81 13.78
C SER A 76 12.91 -13.68 14.65
N THR A 77 12.47 -14.90 14.95
CA THR A 77 13.27 -15.91 15.65
C THR A 77 13.51 -17.14 14.78
N LEU A 78 14.57 -17.88 15.05
CA LEU A 78 14.81 -19.16 14.41
C LEU A 78 13.87 -20.22 14.97
N LEU A 79 13.27 -21.05 14.11
CA LEU A 79 12.37 -22.11 14.56
C LEU A 79 13.10 -23.22 15.34
N GLY A 80 14.39 -23.41 15.08
CA GLY A 80 15.20 -24.47 15.68
C GLY A 80 15.46 -24.26 17.17
N ASP A 81 16.13 -23.17 17.53
CA ASP A 81 16.57 -22.87 18.90
C ASP A 81 15.84 -21.67 19.52
N GLY A 82 14.98 -20.97 18.77
CA GLY A 82 14.27 -19.79 19.24
C GLY A 82 15.11 -18.51 19.30
N ALA A 83 16.38 -18.55 18.89
CA ALA A 83 17.26 -17.38 18.94
C ALA A 83 16.73 -16.25 18.04
N LEU A 84 16.98 -15.00 18.43
CA LEU A 84 16.69 -13.84 17.58
C LEU A 84 17.53 -13.93 16.29
N LEU A 85 16.91 -13.64 15.14
CA LEU A 85 17.61 -13.60 13.86
C LEU A 85 18.79 -12.60 13.91
N ARG A 86 18.59 -11.46 14.58
CA ARG A 86 19.62 -10.44 14.78
C ARG A 86 20.86 -10.98 15.49
N ASP A 87 20.67 -11.69 16.59
CA ASP A 87 21.76 -12.27 17.38
C ASP A 87 22.44 -13.42 16.64
N TRP A 88 21.69 -14.14 15.80
CA TRP A 88 22.27 -15.15 14.92
C TRP A 88 23.15 -14.51 13.84
N LEU A 89 22.69 -13.42 13.19
CA LEU A 89 23.48 -12.69 12.18
C LEU A 89 24.76 -12.08 12.79
N ALA A 90 24.69 -11.55 14.01
CA ALA A 90 25.87 -11.04 14.72
C ALA A 90 26.93 -12.12 14.96
N ARG A 91 26.51 -13.38 15.21
CA ARG A 91 27.41 -14.54 15.36
C ARG A 91 27.85 -15.13 14.02
N ASN A 92 27.15 -14.82 12.93
CA ASN A 92 27.36 -15.39 11.60
C ASN A 92 27.39 -14.28 10.52
N PRO A 93 28.32 -13.31 10.60
CA PRO A 93 28.33 -12.14 9.72
C PRO A 93 28.48 -12.48 8.23
N ASP A 94 29.09 -13.62 7.91
CA ASP A 94 29.25 -14.13 6.55
C ASP A 94 27.90 -14.42 5.86
N ALA A 95 26.81 -14.60 6.62
CA ALA A 95 25.48 -14.84 6.07
C ALA A 95 24.91 -13.64 5.29
N LEU A 96 25.34 -12.42 5.59
CA LEU A 96 24.95 -11.21 4.85
C LEU A 96 25.84 -10.97 3.62
N GLY A 97 27.03 -11.56 3.61
CA GLY A 97 28.10 -11.25 2.68
C GLY A 97 28.82 -9.93 3.03
N PRO A 98 30.09 -9.79 2.62
CA PRO A 98 30.97 -8.71 3.08
C PRO A 98 30.48 -7.31 2.67
N ALA A 99 29.85 -7.19 1.49
CA ALA A 99 29.34 -5.91 1.02
C ALA A 99 28.18 -5.37 1.87
N VAL A 100 27.30 -6.26 2.35
CA VAL A 100 26.17 -5.87 3.20
C VAL A 100 26.66 -5.61 4.62
N ALA A 101 27.47 -6.52 5.18
CA ALA A 101 28.01 -6.34 6.52
C ALA A 101 28.77 -5.00 6.67
N ALA A 102 29.63 -4.66 5.70
CA ALA A 102 30.42 -3.43 5.74
C ALA A 102 29.57 -2.14 5.64
N ARG A 103 28.46 -2.16 4.89
CA ARG A 103 27.65 -0.96 4.65
C ARG A 103 26.51 -0.75 5.66
N TRP A 104 25.98 -1.81 6.25
CA TRP A 104 24.83 -1.75 7.17
C TRP A 104 25.12 -2.35 8.55
N GLY A 105 26.40 -2.41 8.94
CA GLY A 105 26.81 -2.75 10.31
C GLY A 105 26.48 -4.17 10.74
N GLY A 106 26.39 -5.10 9.80
CA GLY A 106 26.06 -6.50 10.09
C GLY A 106 24.58 -6.76 10.38
N ASP A 107 23.68 -5.86 9.98
CA ASP A 107 22.23 -6.03 10.10
C ASP A 107 21.55 -6.09 8.71
N LEU A 108 20.30 -6.55 8.66
CA LEU A 108 19.51 -6.55 7.43
C LEU A 108 19.15 -5.11 7.02
N PRO A 109 19.41 -4.71 5.76
CA PRO A 109 19.11 -3.35 5.30
C PRO A 109 17.63 -3.15 4.92
N PHE A 110 16.80 -4.16 5.11
CA PHE A 110 15.38 -4.14 4.76
C PHE A 110 14.54 -4.87 5.82
N LEU A 111 13.27 -4.50 5.86
CA LEU A 111 12.21 -5.25 6.52
C LEU A 111 11.27 -5.79 5.44
N PHE A 112 11.07 -7.11 5.42
CA PHE A 112 10.14 -7.77 4.52
C PHE A 112 8.83 -8.05 5.26
N LYS A 113 7.70 -7.80 4.61
CA LYS A 113 6.39 -8.03 5.20
C LYS A 113 5.39 -8.64 4.24
N VAL A 114 4.39 -9.30 4.82
CA VAL A 114 3.10 -9.52 4.16
C VAL A 114 2.06 -8.64 4.85
N LEU A 115 1.27 -7.90 4.07
CA LEU A 115 0.18 -7.06 4.57
C LEU A 115 -1.15 -7.65 4.11
N SER A 116 -2.15 -7.59 4.97
CA SER A 116 -3.52 -8.00 4.68
C SER A 116 -4.50 -6.90 5.07
N VAL A 117 -4.78 -6.00 4.12
CA VAL A 117 -5.47 -4.72 4.35
C VAL A 117 -6.98 -4.86 4.17
N ALA A 118 -7.74 -4.62 5.24
CA ALA A 118 -9.21 -4.56 5.24
C ALA A 118 -9.74 -3.12 5.29
N LYS A 119 -9.07 -2.26 6.06
CA LYS A 119 -9.35 -0.83 6.20
C LYS A 119 -8.18 -0.04 5.61
N ALA A 120 -8.46 1.09 4.97
CA ALA A 120 -7.43 1.98 4.43
C ALA A 120 -6.47 2.43 5.54
N LEU A 121 -5.18 2.39 5.25
CA LEU A 121 -4.12 2.93 6.11
C LEU A 121 -4.09 4.47 6.02
N SER A 122 -3.36 5.09 6.94
CA SER A 122 -3.15 6.54 6.91
C SER A 122 -2.47 6.98 5.61
N ILE A 123 -2.91 8.10 5.05
CA ILE A 123 -2.15 8.79 4.00
C ILE A 123 -0.85 9.27 4.65
N GLN A 124 0.27 8.88 4.06
CA GLN A 124 1.59 9.10 4.64
C GLN A 124 2.64 9.40 3.58
N ALA A 125 3.75 9.97 4.02
CA ALA A 125 4.98 10.09 3.26
C ALA A 125 6.18 9.87 4.20
N HIS A 126 7.31 9.48 3.62
CA HIS A 126 8.54 9.22 4.36
C HIS A 126 9.63 10.21 3.95
N PRO A 127 10.34 10.83 4.90
CA PRO A 127 11.40 11.78 4.55
C PRO A 127 12.52 11.11 3.75
N ASP A 128 13.15 11.87 2.86
CA ASP A 128 14.46 11.48 2.33
C ASP A 128 15.52 11.43 3.43
N LYS A 129 16.69 10.87 3.11
CA LYS A 129 17.72 10.58 4.12
C LYS A 129 18.19 11.84 4.83
N LYS A 130 18.39 12.92 4.08
CA LYS A 130 18.86 14.20 4.63
C LYS A 130 17.83 14.81 5.57
N LEU A 131 16.55 14.78 5.19
CA LEU A 131 15.48 15.29 6.04
C LEU A 131 15.27 14.41 7.27
N ALA A 132 15.36 13.09 7.14
CA ALA A 132 15.26 12.15 8.25
C ALA A 132 16.31 12.42 9.34
N GLU A 133 17.57 12.64 8.96
CA GLU A 133 18.65 13.01 9.88
C GLU A 133 18.31 14.29 10.67
N VAL A 134 17.85 15.33 9.98
CA VAL A 134 17.47 16.60 10.61
C VAL A 134 16.27 16.43 11.54
N LEU A 135 15.25 15.70 11.10
CA LEU A 135 14.02 15.48 11.86
C LEU A 135 14.27 14.66 13.12
N HIS A 136 15.10 13.61 13.03
CA HIS A 136 15.50 12.79 14.17
C HIS A 136 16.29 13.60 15.18
N ALA A 137 17.28 14.38 14.73
CA ALA A 137 18.09 15.21 15.61
C ALA A 137 17.26 16.27 16.36
N LEU A 138 16.27 16.88 15.69
CA LEU A 138 15.43 17.92 16.29
C LEU A 138 14.27 17.37 17.14
N ARG A 139 13.69 16.23 16.74
CA ARG A 139 12.45 15.68 17.32
C ARG A 139 12.51 14.14 17.43
N PRO A 140 13.44 13.57 18.21
CA PRO A 140 13.68 12.11 18.26
C PRO A 140 12.51 11.31 18.86
N SER A 141 11.63 11.96 19.62
CA SER A 141 10.41 11.32 20.13
C SER A 141 9.36 11.09 19.04
N THR A 142 9.36 11.91 17.98
CA THR A 142 8.46 11.80 16.82
C THR A 142 9.08 11.00 15.69
N TYR A 143 10.34 11.29 15.34
CA TYR A 143 11.10 10.64 14.27
C TYR A 143 12.14 9.73 14.91
N LYS A 144 11.95 8.42 14.79
CA LYS A 144 12.61 7.42 15.65
C LYS A 144 14.04 7.09 15.25
N ASP A 145 14.38 7.36 14.00
CA ASP A 145 15.67 7.05 13.40
C ASP A 145 16.04 8.11 12.37
N ASP A 146 17.30 8.13 11.96
CA ASP A 146 17.81 9.07 10.96
C ASP A 146 17.65 8.56 9.51
N ASN A 147 16.90 7.48 9.29
CA ASN A 147 16.88 6.78 8.02
C ASN A 147 15.69 7.16 7.14
N HIS A 148 15.89 7.07 5.83
CA HIS A 148 14.79 7.13 4.87
C HIS A 148 14.06 5.79 4.80
N LYS A 149 12.87 5.81 4.19
CA LYS A 149 12.01 4.63 4.08
C LYS A 149 11.45 4.49 2.67
N PRO A 150 12.29 4.18 1.66
CA PRO A 150 11.77 3.71 0.38
C PRO A 150 11.06 2.38 0.58
N GLU A 151 9.95 2.20 -0.12
CA GLU A 151 9.10 1.02 -0.01
C GLU A 151 8.75 0.46 -1.39
N MET A 152 8.44 -0.83 -1.46
CA MET A 152 7.89 -1.47 -2.64
C MET A 152 6.77 -2.41 -2.20
N ALA A 153 5.59 -2.23 -2.78
CA ALA A 153 4.44 -3.11 -2.61
C ALA A 153 4.29 -4.00 -3.85
N ILE A 154 4.15 -5.31 -3.66
CA ILE A 154 3.86 -6.29 -4.70
C ILE A 154 2.51 -6.92 -4.40
N ALA A 155 1.54 -6.73 -5.28
CA ALA A 155 0.19 -7.20 -5.07
C ALA A 155 0.11 -8.73 -5.07
N PHE A 156 -0.54 -9.29 -4.05
CA PHE A 156 -0.82 -10.73 -3.95
C PHE A 156 -2.27 -11.02 -4.39
N THR A 157 -3.21 -10.15 -4.00
CA THR A 157 -4.56 -10.08 -4.56
C THR A 157 -4.70 -8.82 -5.42
N GLU A 158 -5.90 -8.52 -5.92
CA GLU A 158 -6.18 -7.14 -6.34
C GLU A 158 -5.87 -6.21 -5.15
N PHE A 159 -5.02 -5.21 -5.38
CA PHE A 159 -4.52 -4.32 -4.35
C PHE A 159 -4.75 -2.87 -4.76
N ARG A 160 -5.32 -2.07 -3.87
CA ARG A 160 -5.72 -0.69 -4.15
C ARG A 160 -4.91 0.26 -3.28
N ALA A 161 -4.35 1.29 -3.88
CA ALA A 161 -3.51 2.26 -3.20
C ALA A 161 -3.73 3.69 -3.72
N LEU A 162 -3.32 4.67 -2.93
CA LEU A 162 -3.02 6.03 -3.36
C LEU A 162 -1.50 6.15 -3.49
N CYS A 163 -1.01 6.83 -4.53
CA CYS A 163 0.43 7.08 -4.66
C CYS A 163 0.75 8.28 -5.58
N GLY A 164 1.45 9.27 -5.05
CA GLY A 164 1.82 10.49 -5.78
C GLY A 164 0.62 11.39 -6.07
N PHE A 165 0.90 12.66 -6.42
CA PHE A 165 -0.16 13.57 -6.85
C PHE A 165 -0.68 13.20 -8.24
N ALA A 166 -1.98 13.34 -8.43
CA ALA A 166 -2.62 13.13 -9.72
C ALA A 166 -2.11 14.14 -10.77
N PRO A 167 -2.14 13.79 -12.07
CA PRO A 167 -1.86 14.73 -13.15
C PRO A 167 -2.70 16.01 -13.04
N ILE A 168 -2.15 17.14 -13.49
CA ILE A 168 -2.82 18.44 -13.35
C ILE A 168 -4.21 18.46 -14.00
N GLU A 169 -4.39 17.78 -15.14
CA GLU A 169 -5.70 17.70 -15.80
C GLU A 169 -6.74 16.95 -14.96
N GLU A 170 -6.33 15.86 -14.30
CA GLU A 170 -7.21 15.14 -13.39
C GLU A 170 -7.54 15.97 -12.14
N LEU A 171 -6.58 16.75 -11.63
CA LEU A 171 -6.84 17.69 -10.54
C LEU A 171 -7.84 18.77 -10.94
N LYS A 172 -7.78 19.28 -12.18
CA LYS A 172 -8.77 20.22 -12.69
C LYS A 172 -10.14 19.55 -12.84
N ASP A 173 -10.20 18.31 -13.30
CA ASP A 173 -11.46 17.55 -13.37
C ASP A 173 -12.08 17.40 -11.97
N VAL A 174 -11.26 17.11 -10.95
CA VAL A 174 -11.67 17.08 -9.54
C VAL A 174 -12.22 18.45 -9.13
N LEU A 175 -11.50 19.56 -9.38
CA LEU A 175 -11.97 20.90 -9.01
C LEU A 175 -13.28 21.30 -9.72
N ARG A 176 -13.48 20.86 -10.97
CA ARG A 176 -14.73 21.10 -11.71
C ARG A 176 -15.91 20.28 -11.18
N THR A 177 -15.66 19.08 -10.69
CA THR A 177 -16.70 18.11 -10.31
C THR A 177 -16.95 18.01 -8.81
N VAL A 178 -16.06 18.59 -8.00
CA VAL A 178 -16.07 18.59 -6.54
C VAL A 178 -15.95 20.04 -6.02
N PRO A 179 -17.01 20.86 -6.17
CA PRO A 179 -16.99 22.26 -5.76
C PRO A 179 -16.75 22.45 -4.26
N GLU A 180 -16.98 21.43 -3.42
CA GLU A 180 -16.74 21.47 -1.99
C GLU A 180 -15.26 21.71 -1.64
N ILE A 181 -14.33 21.32 -2.53
CA ILE A 181 -12.89 21.56 -2.35
C ILE A 181 -12.55 23.05 -2.41
N GLU A 182 -13.23 23.81 -3.27
CA GLU A 182 -12.95 25.25 -3.43
C GLU A 182 -13.17 26.01 -2.12
N GLY A 183 -14.16 25.61 -1.31
CA GLY A 183 -14.40 26.20 0.01
C GLY A 183 -13.23 25.99 1.00
N LEU A 184 -12.36 25.01 0.76
CA LEU A 184 -11.22 24.69 1.63
C LEU A 184 -9.90 25.30 1.13
N ILE A 185 -9.68 25.30 -0.18
CA ILE A 185 -8.43 25.81 -0.78
C ILE A 185 -8.54 27.29 -1.20
N GLY A 186 -9.75 27.80 -1.33
CA GLY A 186 -10.06 29.18 -1.70
C GLY A 186 -9.99 29.44 -3.21
N HIS A 187 -10.81 30.38 -3.68
CA HIS A 187 -10.98 30.74 -5.09
C HIS A 187 -9.66 31.11 -5.80
N GLU A 188 -8.72 31.75 -5.10
CA GLU A 188 -7.42 32.11 -5.69
C GLU A 188 -6.60 30.88 -6.10
N ASP A 189 -6.47 29.89 -5.22
CA ASP A 189 -5.67 28.69 -5.53
C ASP A 189 -6.41 27.74 -6.48
N THR A 190 -7.74 27.68 -6.39
CA THR A 190 -8.59 27.04 -7.41
C THR A 190 -8.33 27.65 -8.78
N GLY A 191 -8.40 28.98 -8.89
CA GLY A 191 -8.14 29.70 -10.13
C GLY A 191 -6.74 29.48 -10.69
N LYS A 192 -5.71 29.45 -9.83
CA LYS A 192 -4.34 29.13 -10.25
C LYS A 192 -4.25 27.72 -10.84
N LEU A 193 -4.73 26.70 -10.12
CA LEU A 193 -4.70 25.31 -10.58
C LEU A 193 -5.51 25.10 -11.87
N MET A 194 -6.65 25.78 -12.00
CA MET A 194 -7.50 25.69 -13.18
C MET A 194 -6.85 26.28 -14.44
N ASN A 195 -6.03 27.32 -14.29
CA ASN A 195 -5.36 28.00 -15.40
C ASN A 195 -3.98 27.42 -15.76
N MET A 196 -3.46 26.48 -14.97
CA MET A 196 -2.19 25.81 -15.25
C MET A 196 -2.24 25.01 -16.54
N LYS A 197 -1.11 24.80 -17.17
CA LYS A 197 -0.94 23.98 -18.36
C LYS A 197 0.08 22.89 -18.10
N GLU A 198 -0.04 21.77 -18.80
CA GLU A 198 0.89 20.63 -18.65
C GLU A 198 2.37 21.00 -18.90
N TYR A 199 2.62 22.04 -19.70
CA TYR A 199 3.96 22.53 -20.02
C TYR A 199 4.41 23.74 -19.19
N ASP A 200 3.62 24.17 -18.20
CA ASP A 200 4.08 25.20 -17.27
C ASP A 200 5.32 24.70 -16.52
N GLY A 201 6.16 25.64 -16.09
CA GLY A 201 7.42 25.29 -15.43
C GLY A 201 7.14 24.42 -14.19
N VAL A 202 7.84 23.28 -14.07
CA VAL A 202 7.69 22.31 -12.96
C VAL A 202 7.66 22.99 -11.58
N SER A 203 8.43 24.07 -11.41
CA SER A 203 8.47 24.86 -10.18
C SER A 203 7.19 25.63 -9.88
N GLU A 204 6.52 26.19 -10.89
CA GLU A 204 5.29 26.98 -10.74
C GLU A 204 4.13 26.08 -10.33
N VAL A 205 3.97 24.95 -11.04
CA VAL A 205 2.93 23.97 -10.75
C VAL A 205 3.11 23.39 -9.34
N LYS A 206 4.35 23.02 -8.99
CA LYS A 206 4.70 22.60 -7.62
C LYS A 206 4.30 23.64 -6.57
N SER A 207 4.61 24.91 -6.80
CA SER A 207 4.33 25.97 -5.82
C SER A 207 2.84 26.18 -5.56
N SER A 208 2.01 26.14 -6.60
CA SER A 208 0.57 26.36 -6.44
C SER A 208 -0.14 25.13 -5.90
N LEU A 209 0.25 23.92 -6.35
CA LEU A 209 -0.28 22.68 -5.78
C LEU A 209 0.09 22.56 -4.30
N ARG A 210 1.31 22.96 -3.94
CA ARG A 210 1.73 23.05 -2.54
C ARG A 210 0.87 24.02 -1.74
N SER A 211 0.58 25.21 -2.27
CA SER A 211 -0.29 26.19 -1.61
C SER A 211 -1.70 25.62 -1.37
N ALA A 212 -2.34 25.10 -2.42
CA ALA A 212 -3.68 24.52 -2.34
C ALA A 212 -3.74 23.34 -1.36
N PHE A 213 -2.78 22.42 -1.45
CA PHE A 213 -2.72 21.25 -0.58
C PHE A 213 -2.44 21.64 0.88
N ALA A 214 -1.58 22.64 1.12
CA ALA A 214 -1.35 23.16 2.47
C ALA A 214 -2.64 23.73 3.07
N LYS A 215 -3.39 24.55 2.32
CA LYS A 215 -4.67 25.09 2.77
C LYS A 215 -5.66 23.98 3.13
N LEU A 216 -5.78 22.95 2.28
CA LEU A 216 -6.58 21.76 2.58
C LEU A 216 -6.16 21.09 3.90
N MET A 217 -4.85 20.84 4.08
CA MET A 217 -4.33 20.15 5.27
C MET A 217 -4.44 20.99 6.55
N THR A 218 -4.50 22.32 6.44
CA THR A 218 -4.66 23.24 7.57
C THR A 218 -6.10 23.68 7.81
N ALA A 219 -7.05 23.26 6.96
CA ALA A 219 -8.45 23.59 7.14
C ALA A 219 -8.96 23.14 8.51
N SER A 220 -9.84 23.94 9.11
CA SER A 220 -10.42 23.60 10.41
C SER A 220 -11.28 22.34 10.31
N LYS A 221 -11.42 21.62 11.43
CA LYS A 221 -12.25 20.42 11.48
C LYS A 221 -13.68 20.71 11.01
N ASP A 222 -14.27 21.82 11.44
CA ASP A 222 -15.64 22.19 11.08
C ASP A 222 -15.81 22.44 9.57
N MET A 223 -14.84 23.12 8.95
CA MET A 223 -14.84 23.31 7.49
C MET A 223 -14.73 21.98 6.75
N VAL A 224 -13.86 21.07 7.21
CA VAL A 224 -13.69 19.75 6.60
C VAL A 224 -14.97 18.93 6.75
N SER A 225 -15.56 18.87 7.94
CA SER A 225 -16.84 18.19 8.20
C SER A 225 -17.94 18.72 7.31
N GLU A 226 -18.07 20.04 7.18
CA GLU A 226 -19.08 20.66 6.32
C GLU A 226 -18.88 20.30 4.84
N ALA A 227 -17.64 20.37 4.35
CA ALA A 227 -17.30 20.03 2.96
C ALA A 227 -17.55 18.54 2.66
N VAL A 228 -17.13 17.65 3.56
CA VAL A 228 -17.37 16.21 3.48
C VAL A 228 -18.87 15.91 3.48
N ALA A 229 -19.63 16.47 4.44
CA ALA A 229 -21.07 16.24 4.52
C ALA A 229 -21.81 16.67 3.24
N LYS A 230 -21.46 17.84 2.67
CA LYS A 230 -22.01 18.31 1.39
C LYS A 230 -21.67 17.36 0.24
N LEU A 231 -20.40 16.96 0.13
CA LEU A 231 -19.93 16.05 -0.90
C LEU A 231 -20.65 14.70 -0.83
N ILE A 232 -20.70 14.08 0.35
CA ILE A 232 -21.33 12.78 0.57
C ILE A 232 -22.83 12.84 0.29
N SER A 233 -23.51 13.92 0.71
CA SER A 233 -24.92 14.15 0.40
C SER A 233 -25.17 14.21 -1.11
N ARG A 234 -24.32 14.94 -1.84
CA ARG A 234 -24.40 15.05 -3.31
C ARG A 234 -24.14 13.70 -3.99
N LEU A 235 -23.06 13.00 -3.65
CA LEU A 235 -22.72 11.70 -4.25
C LEU A 235 -23.78 10.62 -3.98
N ASN A 236 -24.39 10.63 -2.79
CA ASN A 236 -25.49 9.72 -2.46
C ASN A 236 -26.76 10.07 -3.24
N THR A 237 -27.03 11.35 -3.49
CA THR A 237 -28.15 11.79 -4.32
C THR A 237 -27.97 11.30 -5.76
N ASP A 238 -26.78 11.51 -6.34
CA ASP A 238 -26.42 11.02 -7.68
C ASP A 238 -26.60 9.49 -7.78
N SER A 239 -26.16 8.75 -6.75
CA SER A 239 -26.32 7.29 -6.69
C SER A 239 -27.78 6.83 -6.57
N LYS A 240 -28.61 7.53 -5.79
CA LYS A 240 -30.02 7.18 -5.60
C LYS A 240 -30.84 7.44 -6.85
N VAL A 241 -30.66 8.59 -7.50
CA VAL A 241 -31.32 8.93 -8.77
C VAL A 241 -31.09 7.80 -9.78
N ARG A 242 -29.87 7.27 -9.85
CA ARG A 242 -29.56 6.10 -10.67
C ARG A 242 -30.37 4.86 -10.29
N SER A 243 -30.43 4.46 -9.01
CA SER A 243 -31.16 3.26 -8.59
C SER A 243 -32.67 3.33 -8.91
N TYR A 244 -33.29 4.50 -8.77
CA TYR A 244 -34.71 4.70 -9.12
C TYR A 244 -34.94 4.63 -10.62
N LEU A 245 -33.98 5.09 -11.41
CA LEU A 245 -34.05 5.07 -12.87
C LEU A 245 -33.75 3.70 -13.46
N GLU A 246 -32.77 2.95 -12.95
CA GLU A 246 -32.57 1.55 -13.36
C GLU A 246 -33.82 0.71 -13.07
N MET A 247 -34.46 0.94 -11.91
CA MET A 247 -35.72 0.29 -11.58
C MET A 247 -36.85 0.74 -12.50
N SER A 248 -36.93 2.03 -12.83
CA SER A 248 -37.93 2.59 -13.75
C SER A 248 -37.71 2.16 -15.21
N ASP A 249 -36.48 2.00 -15.67
CA ASP A 249 -36.13 1.49 -17.00
C ASP A 249 -36.55 0.03 -17.17
N LEU A 250 -36.44 -0.79 -16.12
CA LEU A 250 -36.97 -2.15 -16.12
C LEU A 250 -38.50 -2.17 -16.24
N TRP A 251 -39.18 -1.30 -15.49
CA TRP A 251 -40.64 -1.16 -15.57
C TRP A 251 -41.10 -0.59 -16.91
N LEU A 252 -40.40 0.42 -17.45
CA LEU A 252 -40.69 1.03 -18.75
C LEU A 252 -40.41 0.05 -19.88
N ALA A 253 -39.33 -0.74 -19.82
CA ALA A 253 -39.04 -1.79 -20.79
C ALA A 253 -40.09 -2.90 -20.74
N ALA A 254 -40.54 -3.30 -19.55
CA ALA A 254 -41.62 -4.27 -19.37
C ALA A 254 -42.97 -3.73 -19.90
N ALA A 255 -43.31 -2.48 -19.58
CA ALA A 255 -44.51 -1.80 -20.05
C ALA A 255 -44.49 -1.60 -21.56
N TYR A 256 -43.36 -1.18 -22.14
CA TYR A 256 -43.18 -1.06 -23.58
C TYR A 256 -43.25 -2.42 -24.28
N GLY A 257 -42.63 -3.45 -23.71
CA GLY A 257 -42.72 -4.83 -24.20
C GLY A 257 -44.16 -5.36 -24.17
N TRP A 258 -44.94 -5.01 -23.13
CA TRP A 258 -46.36 -5.31 -23.05
C TRP A 258 -47.16 -4.54 -24.11
N LEU A 259 -46.97 -3.22 -24.23
CA LEU A 259 -47.67 -2.37 -25.19
C LEU A 259 -47.44 -2.85 -26.63
N ARG A 260 -46.18 -3.18 -26.96
CA ARG A 260 -45.79 -3.72 -28.28
C ARG A 260 -46.46 -5.06 -28.59
N ARG A 261 -46.64 -5.93 -27.58
CA ARG A 261 -47.37 -7.21 -27.74
C ARG A 261 -48.87 -6.99 -27.90
N SER A 262 -49.44 -6.02 -27.20
CA SER A 262 -50.86 -5.66 -27.28
C SER A 262 -51.21 -5.01 -28.64
N CYS A 263 -50.40 -4.06 -29.12
CA CYS A 263 -50.59 -3.41 -30.43
C CYS A 263 -50.41 -4.38 -31.61
N LYS A 264 -49.51 -5.39 -31.50
CA LYS A 264 -49.40 -6.46 -32.51
C LYS A 264 -50.67 -7.30 -32.66
N ARG A 265 -51.56 -7.28 -31.66
CA ARG A 265 -52.82 -8.04 -31.64
C ARG A 265 -53.99 -7.29 -32.26
N ASP A 266 -53.92 -5.96 -32.37
CA ASP A 266 -55.00 -5.11 -32.91
C ASP A 266 -54.64 -4.40 -34.25
N GLY A 267 -53.39 -4.49 -34.72
CA GLY A 267 -52.94 -3.89 -35.98
C GLY A 267 -52.54 -2.41 -35.88
N SER A 268 -52.54 -1.82 -34.67
CA SER A 268 -52.05 -0.46 -34.42
C SER A 268 -50.52 -0.44 -34.16
N SER A 269 -49.89 0.70 -34.43
CA SER A 269 -48.47 0.93 -34.11
C SER A 269 -48.35 1.57 -32.71
N PRO A 270 -47.45 1.10 -31.82
CA PRO A 270 -47.12 1.84 -30.60
C PRO A 270 -46.53 3.20 -31.01
N GLY A 271 -47.24 4.28 -30.68
CA GLY A 271 -46.92 5.63 -31.18
C GLY A 271 -45.47 6.06 -30.93
N ASP A 272 -44.80 6.48 -32.00
CA ASP A 272 -43.42 7.00 -32.02
C ASP A 272 -43.18 8.14 -31.01
N GLU A 273 -44.23 8.81 -30.54
CA GLU A 273 -44.17 9.86 -29.52
C GLU A 273 -43.79 9.35 -28.12
N LEU A 274 -44.24 8.16 -27.72
CA LEU A 274 -43.88 7.59 -26.42
C LEU A 274 -42.39 7.21 -26.39
N ALA A 275 -41.88 6.68 -27.50
CA ALA A 275 -40.45 6.38 -27.67
C ALA A 275 -39.60 7.66 -27.67
N LYS A 276 -40.05 8.71 -28.35
CA LYS A 276 -39.41 10.04 -28.32
C LYS A 276 -39.43 10.67 -26.92
N PHE A 277 -40.53 10.55 -26.19
CA PHE A 277 -40.67 11.09 -24.83
C PHE A 277 -39.74 10.37 -23.84
N ILE A 278 -39.69 9.03 -23.87
CA ILE A 278 -38.75 8.23 -23.07
C ILE A 278 -37.29 8.58 -23.44
N GLY A 279 -36.99 8.73 -24.74
CA GLY A 279 -35.67 9.18 -25.21
C GLY A 279 -35.30 10.57 -24.71
N LYS A 280 -36.26 11.51 -24.65
CA LYS A 280 -36.05 12.88 -24.16
C LYS A 280 -35.89 12.94 -22.64
N LEU A 281 -36.63 12.12 -21.88
CA LEU A 281 -36.46 11.93 -20.44
C LEU A 281 -35.07 11.37 -20.11
N ARG A 282 -34.59 10.40 -20.89
CA ARG A 282 -33.21 9.87 -20.78
C ARG A 282 -32.14 10.93 -21.07
N LEU A 283 -32.41 11.86 -21.98
CA LEU A 283 -31.48 12.95 -22.32
C LEU A 283 -31.49 14.09 -21.27
N LEU A 284 -32.65 14.36 -20.66
CA LEU A 284 -32.81 15.37 -19.59
C LEU A 284 -32.23 14.89 -18.25
N ILE A 285 -32.23 13.59 -18.00
CA ILE A 285 -31.59 13.00 -16.82
C ILE A 285 -30.19 12.55 -17.23
N LEU A 286 -29.23 13.48 -17.15
CA LEU A 286 -27.82 13.19 -17.37
C LEU A 286 -27.30 12.30 -16.22
N ILE A 287 -27.56 10.99 -16.29
CA ILE A 287 -27.11 10.02 -15.27
C ILE A 287 -25.59 9.91 -15.38
N ARG A 288 -24.88 10.68 -14.56
CA ARG A 288 -23.43 10.54 -14.45
C ARG A 288 -23.13 9.34 -13.54
N ASN A 289 -22.32 8.41 -14.03
CA ASN A 289 -21.76 7.38 -13.17
C ASN A 289 -20.72 8.01 -12.22
N LEU A 290 -20.76 7.62 -10.95
CA LEU A 290 -19.70 7.99 -10.02
C LEU A 290 -18.37 7.46 -10.53
N THR A 291 -17.38 8.34 -10.56
CA THR A 291 -16.00 8.00 -10.87
C THR A 291 -15.43 7.06 -9.80
N ASP A 292 -14.34 6.37 -10.13
CA ASP A 292 -13.61 5.52 -9.17
C ASP A 292 -13.22 6.29 -7.89
N LYS A 293 -12.82 7.56 -8.04
CA LYS A 293 -12.44 8.44 -6.92
C LYS A 293 -13.64 8.86 -6.06
N GLU A 294 -14.81 9.09 -6.66
CA GLU A 294 -16.03 9.40 -5.90
C GLU A 294 -16.54 8.17 -5.12
N GLN A 295 -16.44 6.99 -5.72
CA GLN A 295 -16.71 5.74 -4.99
C GLN A 295 -15.71 5.53 -3.85
N LEU A 296 -14.43 5.86 -4.08
CA LEU A 296 -13.41 5.84 -3.05
C LEU A 296 -13.75 6.79 -1.90
N VAL A 297 -14.16 8.03 -2.19
CA VAL A 297 -14.61 9.01 -1.17
C VAL A 297 -15.70 8.43 -0.29
N LEU A 298 -16.75 7.85 -0.89
CA LEU A 298 -17.83 7.21 -0.13
C LEU A 298 -17.32 6.05 0.75
N SER A 299 -16.31 5.32 0.30
CA SER A 299 -15.69 4.23 1.05
C SER A 299 -14.84 4.73 2.22
N LEU A 300 -14.00 5.73 1.96
CA LEU A 300 -13.13 6.33 2.97
C LEU A 300 -13.93 7.01 4.08
N GLU A 301 -15.00 7.71 3.73
CA GLU A 301 -15.88 8.36 4.72
C GLU A 301 -16.50 7.34 5.70
N ARG A 302 -16.91 6.17 5.21
CA ARG A 302 -17.41 5.10 6.10
C ARG A 302 -16.36 4.60 7.10
N GLN A 303 -15.08 4.71 6.74
CA GLN A 303 -13.96 4.25 7.57
C GLN A 303 -13.38 5.35 8.46
N TYR A 304 -13.47 6.61 8.02
CA TYR A 304 -12.86 7.80 8.59
C TYR A 304 -13.79 9.01 8.42
N GLN A 305 -14.83 9.07 9.25
CA GLN A 305 -15.81 10.15 9.21
C GLN A 305 -15.16 11.51 9.44
N ASP A 306 -15.54 12.49 8.62
CA ASP A 306 -15.06 13.88 8.72
C ASP A 306 -13.53 14.06 8.64
N ASP A 307 -12.79 13.07 8.10
CA ASP A 307 -11.33 13.15 8.00
C ASP A 307 -10.91 13.88 6.71
N VAL A 308 -9.97 14.82 6.84
CA VAL A 308 -9.41 15.57 5.69
C VAL A 308 -8.83 14.64 4.61
N GLY A 309 -8.38 13.45 5.01
CA GLY A 309 -7.88 12.40 4.12
C GLY A 309 -8.91 11.90 3.11
N VAL A 310 -10.21 11.98 3.43
CA VAL A 310 -11.31 11.66 2.49
C VAL A 310 -11.26 12.59 1.28
N LEU A 311 -11.03 13.88 1.51
CA LEU A 311 -10.88 14.89 0.45
C LEU A 311 -9.48 14.87 -0.17
N ALA A 312 -8.43 14.68 0.64
CA ALA A 312 -7.06 14.60 0.17
C ALA A 312 -6.84 13.45 -0.82
N ALA A 313 -7.56 12.34 -0.67
CA ALA A 313 -7.51 11.22 -1.60
C ALA A 313 -7.80 11.63 -3.06
N LEU A 314 -8.60 12.67 -3.29
CA LEU A 314 -8.91 13.18 -4.63
C LEU A 314 -7.68 13.82 -5.31
N PHE A 315 -6.69 14.28 -4.54
CA PHE A 315 -5.47 14.89 -5.03
C PHE A 315 -4.40 13.87 -5.46
N PHE A 316 -4.59 12.58 -5.17
CA PHE A 316 -3.60 11.53 -5.42
C PHE A 316 -4.01 10.60 -6.55
N ASN A 317 -3.06 9.90 -7.17
CA ASN A 317 -3.40 8.84 -8.13
C ASN A 317 -4.08 7.69 -7.39
N TYR A 318 -5.22 7.23 -7.90
CA TYR A 318 -5.86 6.01 -7.43
C TYR A 318 -5.35 4.81 -8.24
N VAL A 319 -4.51 3.99 -7.60
CA VAL A 319 -3.78 2.89 -8.23
C VAL A 319 -4.49 1.57 -7.92
N LYS A 320 -4.70 0.76 -8.96
CA LYS A 320 -5.20 -0.61 -8.88
C LYS A 320 -4.11 -1.54 -9.41
N LEU A 321 -3.58 -2.41 -8.55
CA LEU A 321 -2.60 -3.42 -8.91
C LEU A 321 -3.28 -4.78 -9.02
N SER A 322 -3.00 -5.49 -10.12
CA SER A 322 -3.32 -6.90 -10.27
C SER A 322 -2.26 -7.77 -9.57
N PRO A 323 -2.58 -9.02 -9.17
CA PRO A 323 -1.59 -9.94 -8.61
C PRO A 323 -0.29 -10.01 -9.43
N GLY A 324 0.85 -9.85 -8.77
CA GLY A 324 2.19 -9.84 -9.37
C GLY A 324 2.65 -8.49 -9.95
N GLU A 325 1.77 -7.48 -10.02
CA GLU A 325 2.17 -6.09 -10.26
C GLU A 325 2.74 -5.46 -9.00
N ALA A 326 3.65 -4.51 -9.18
CA ALA A 326 4.34 -3.85 -8.09
C ALA A 326 4.38 -2.33 -8.25
N LEU A 327 4.49 -1.66 -7.12
CA LEU A 327 4.56 -0.20 -6.99
C LEU A 327 5.74 0.15 -6.10
N TYR A 328 6.67 0.95 -6.63
CA TYR A 328 7.75 1.55 -5.85
C TYR A 328 7.29 2.90 -5.30
N ILE A 329 7.62 3.15 -4.04
CA ILE A 329 7.27 4.37 -3.31
C ILE A 329 8.59 5.00 -2.84
N GLY A 330 8.93 6.11 -3.49
CA GLY A 330 10.12 6.88 -3.15
C GLY A 330 9.94 7.73 -1.89
N PRO A 331 11.03 8.32 -1.37
CA PRO A 331 10.93 9.30 -0.31
C PRO A 331 10.13 10.51 -0.78
N ASN A 332 9.47 11.17 0.17
CA ASN A 332 8.67 12.37 0.00
C ASN A 332 7.44 12.20 -0.93
N GLU A 333 7.06 10.97 -1.27
CA GLU A 333 5.86 10.68 -2.06
C GLU A 333 4.67 10.34 -1.15
N PRO A 334 3.52 11.03 -1.30
CA PRO A 334 2.34 10.73 -0.51
C PRO A 334 1.67 9.45 -1.03
N HIS A 335 1.31 8.54 -0.13
CA HIS A 335 0.69 7.27 -0.48
C HIS A 335 -0.17 6.73 0.66
N ALA A 336 -1.04 5.77 0.34
CA ALA A 336 -1.84 5.01 1.31
C ALA A 336 -2.24 3.67 0.71
N TYR A 337 -2.19 2.58 1.49
CA TYR A 337 -2.80 1.31 1.07
C TYR A 337 -4.25 1.27 1.49
N LEU A 338 -5.15 0.94 0.56
CA LEU A 338 -6.59 1.07 0.74
C LEU A 338 -7.26 -0.26 1.03
N SER A 339 -6.87 -1.32 0.31
CA SER A 339 -7.43 -2.66 0.46
C SER A 339 -6.63 -3.71 -0.31
N GLY A 340 -6.72 -4.96 0.13
CA GLY A 340 -6.12 -6.12 -0.53
C GLY A 340 -4.92 -6.67 0.22
N GLU A 341 -4.29 -7.70 -0.34
CA GLU A 341 -3.13 -8.35 0.25
C GLU A 341 -1.90 -8.08 -0.63
N CYS A 342 -0.76 -7.76 -0.01
CA CYS A 342 0.50 -7.51 -0.71
C CYS A 342 1.71 -8.00 0.07
N ILE A 343 2.82 -8.16 -0.64
CA ILE A 343 4.16 -8.23 -0.07
C ILE A 343 4.69 -6.80 -0.03
N GLU A 344 5.27 -6.38 1.08
CA GLU A 344 5.98 -5.11 1.21
C GLU A 344 7.45 -5.34 1.52
N ILE A 345 8.33 -4.58 0.88
CA ILE A 345 9.74 -4.49 1.23
C ILE A 345 10.07 -3.03 1.44
N MET A 346 10.64 -2.71 2.59
CA MET A 346 11.00 -1.34 2.95
C MET A 346 12.40 -1.30 3.56
N ALA A 347 13.07 -0.16 3.45
CA ALA A 347 14.26 0.09 4.28
C ALA A 347 13.88 0.09 5.77
N THR A 348 14.85 -0.21 6.64
CA THR A 348 14.64 -0.23 8.09
C THR A 348 14.50 1.19 8.64
N SER A 349 13.25 1.65 8.81
CA SER A 349 12.90 2.94 9.40
C SER A 349 11.45 2.95 9.91
N ASP A 350 11.21 3.70 10.97
CA ASP A 350 9.89 3.96 11.56
C ASP A 350 9.39 5.38 11.28
N ASN A 351 10.10 6.17 10.49
CA ASN A 351 9.73 7.54 10.16
C ASN A 351 8.48 7.60 9.26
N VAL A 352 7.41 8.21 9.77
CA VAL A 352 6.13 8.36 9.04
C VAL A 352 5.55 9.75 9.29
N VAL A 353 5.34 10.53 8.24
CA VAL A 353 4.62 11.81 8.28
C VAL A 353 3.22 11.61 7.70
N ARG A 354 2.18 11.85 8.50
CA ARG A 354 0.78 11.56 8.12
C ARG A 354 0.03 12.79 7.64
N ALA A 355 -0.84 12.60 6.65
CA ALA A 355 -1.69 13.62 6.04
C ALA A 355 -3.17 13.48 6.42
N GLY A 356 -3.66 12.25 6.62
CA GLY A 356 -5.08 11.99 6.90
C GLY A 356 -5.37 10.50 6.98
N LEU A 357 -6.66 10.15 7.07
CA LEU A 357 -7.14 8.79 7.32
C LEU A 357 -6.51 8.23 8.61
N THR A 358 -6.46 9.05 9.65
CA THR A 358 -5.75 8.68 10.88
C THR A 358 -6.21 9.49 12.09
N PRO A 359 -6.37 8.84 13.26
CA PRO A 359 -6.54 9.57 14.52
C PRO A 359 -5.20 10.02 15.11
N LYS A 360 -4.06 9.60 14.53
CA LYS A 360 -2.73 9.87 15.05
C LYS A 360 -2.28 11.30 14.71
N TYR A 361 -1.24 11.76 15.40
CA TYR A 361 -0.61 13.06 15.15
C TYR A 361 -0.23 13.26 13.67
N ARG A 362 -0.50 14.47 13.17
CA ARG A 362 -0.20 14.93 11.81
C ARG A 362 0.74 16.13 11.88
N ASP A 363 1.95 15.96 11.37
CA ASP A 363 2.93 17.03 11.23
C ASP A 363 2.75 17.73 9.89
N VAL A 364 1.69 18.54 9.79
CA VAL A 364 1.25 19.17 8.53
C VAL A 364 2.32 20.08 7.94
N GLN A 365 3.06 20.80 8.79
CA GLN A 365 4.13 21.69 8.32
C GLN A 365 5.25 20.90 7.63
N THR A 366 5.73 19.83 8.28
CA THR A 366 6.77 18.98 7.69
C THR A 366 6.26 18.33 6.42
N LEU A 367 5.05 17.77 6.46
CA LEU A 367 4.38 17.16 5.32
C LEU A 367 4.37 18.09 4.10
N CYS A 368 3.75 19.26 4.19
CA CYS A 368 3.61 20.15 3.04
C CYS A 368 4.96 20.73 2.57
N SER A 369 6.01 20.69 3.41
CA SER A 369 7.35 21.12 3.01
C SER A 369 8.15 20.06 2.29
N MET A 370 7.99 18.78 2.66
CA MET A 370 8.82 17.69 2.17
C MET A 370 8.34 17.12 0.84
N LEU A 371 7.02 17.12 0.58
CA LEU A 371 6.45 16.41 -0.57
C LEU A 371 7.05 16.87 -1.92
N THR A 372 7.16 15.93 -2.86
CA THR A 372 7.76 16.23 -4.18
C THR A 372 6.86 17.10 -5.05
N TYR A 373 5.53 16.94 -4.93
CA TYR A 373 4.49 17.53 -5.78
C TYR A 373 4.61 17.16 -7.27
N LYS A 374 5.26 16.03 -7.57
CA LYS A 374 5.28 15.46 -8.92
C LYS A 374 3.88 14.97 -9.27
N GLN A 375 3.39 15.39 -10.43
CA GLN A 375 2.05 15.07 -10.93
C GLN A 375 2.14 14.06 -12.07
N ALA A 376 2.61 12.87 -11.74
CA ALA A 376 2.76 11.78 -12.69
C ALA A 376 2.07 10.55 -12.12
N PHE A 377 1.43 9.78 -13.00
CA PHE A 377 0.96 8.46 -12.62
C PHE A 377 2.17 7.56 -12.34
N PRO A 378 2.20 6.82 -11.23
CA PRO A 378 3.36 6.01 -10.89
C PRO A 378 3.56 4.86 -11.89
N GLU A 379 4.81 4.49 -12.13
CA GLU A 379 5.13 3.34 -12.98
C GLU A 379 4.68 2.05 -12.29
N ILE A 380 3.88 1.25 -12.98
CA ILE A 380 3.48 -0.08 -12.52
C ILE A 380 4.51 -1.09 -13.02
N LEU A 381 5.25 -1.65 -12.08
CA LEU A 381 6.29 -2.63 -12.35
C LEU A 381 5.65 -4.01 -12.51
N ARG A 382 6.16 -4.79 -13.47
CA ARG A 382 5.73 -6.19 -13.68
C ARG A 382 6.92 -7.11 -13.52
N GLY A 383 6.75 -8.15 -12.71
CA GLY A 383 7.75 -9.21 -12.61
C GLY A 383 7.88 -9.96 -13.94
N VAL A 384 9.12 -10.32 -14.30
CA VAL A 384 9.37 -11.29 -15.38
C VAL A 384 9.54 -12.65 -14.71
N PRO A 385 8.75 -13.67 -15.07
CA PRO A 385 8.97 -15.03 -14.58
C PRO A 385 10.37 -15.48 -14.97
N VAL A 386 11.23 -15.74 -13.98
CA VAL A 386 12.63 -16.12 -14.25
C VAL A 386 12.74 -17.62 -14.47
N GLN A 387 11.95 -18.46 -13.76
CA GLN A 387 11.83 -19.92 -13.99
C GLN A 387 10.50 -20.48 -13.46
N PRO A 388 9.96 -21.60 -14.00
CA PRO A 388 8.64 -22.11 -13.63
C PRO A 388 8.51 -22.76 -12.24
N HIS A 389 9.59 -23.09 -11.51
CA HIS A 389 9.52 -24.02 -10.37
C HIS A 389 10.38 -23.62 -9.15
N VAL A 390 9.86 -22.75 -8.28
CA VAL A 390 10.26 -22.82 -6.85
C VAL A 390 9.17 -23.57 -6.10
N SER A 391 9.23 -24.89 -6.23
CA SER A 391 8.48 -25.86 -5.45
C SER A 391 9.43 -27.03 -5.11
N GLY A 392 10.19 -26.93 -4.01
CA GLY A 392 10.91 -28.10 -3.47
C GLY A 392 12.20 -27.84 -2.67
N PRO A 393 12.70 -28.84 -1.91
CA PRO A 393 13.55 -28.68 -0.72
C PRO A 393 15.07 -28.51 -0.97
N HIS A 394 15.53 -28.41 -2.22
CA HIS A 394 16.97 -28.32 -2.51
C HIS A 394 17.25 -27.29 -3.62
N CYS A 395 17.21 -26.00 -3.26
CA CYS A 395 17.64 -24.91 -4.12
C CYS A 395 19.17 -24.92 -4.32
N ASN A 396 19.63 -25.21 -5.55
CA ASN A 396 20.99 -24.89 -6.00
C ASN A 396 20.97 -23.58 -6.81
N LEU A 397 21.51 -22.52 -6.22
CA LEU A 397 21.60 -21.18 -6.79
C LEU A 397 22.56 -21.16 -8.00
N GLY A 398 21.99 -21.07 -9.20
CA GLY A 398 22.69 -20.75 -10.44
C GLY A 398 22.85 -19.24 -10.63
N LYS A 399 24.01 -18.84 -11.16
CA LYS A 399 24.51 -17.45 -11.27
C LYS A 399 23.52 -16.47 -11.89
N PHE A 400 23.35 -15.32 -11.24
CA PHE A 400 22.66 -14.14 -11.76
C PHE A 400 23.55 -13.33 -12.70
N SER A 401 22.97 -12.83 -13.79
CA SER A 401 23.48 -11.67 -14.54
C SER A 401 22.30 -10.71 -14.78
N PRO A 402 22.36 -9.44 -14.32
CA PRO A 402 21.25 -8.51 -14.50
C PRO A 402 21.14 -8.08 -15.97
N ALA A 403 19.98 -8.35 -16.58
CA ALA A 403 19.68 -7.99 -17.97
C ALA A 403 19.48 -6.48 -18.20
N LYS A 404 19.53 -5.64 -17.15
CA LYS A 404 19.60 -4.18 -17.26
C LYS A 404 20.54 -3.63 -16.19
N LYS A 405 21.60 -2.94 -16.63
CA LYS A 405 22.46 -2.13 -15.75
C LYS A 405 21.66 -0.90 -15.33
N TYR A 406 20.97 -0.96 -14.20
CA TYR A 406 20.61 0.26 -13.47
C TYR A 406 21.92 0.92 -13.05
N THR A 407 22.08 2.21 -13.36
CA THR A 407 23.31 2.90 -12.99
C THR A 407 23.27 3.19 -11.49
N ARG A 408 24.43 3.12 -10.84
CA ARG A 408 24.62 3.31 -9.38
C ARG A 408 24.02 4.61 -8.82
N LYS A 409 23.67 5.57 -9.67
CA LYS A 409 22.98 6.81 -9.32
C LYS A 409 21.49 6.62 -9.00
N GLU A 410 20.81 5.68 -9.65
CA GLU A 410 19.35 5.50 -9.56
C GLU A 410 18.90 4.74 -8.29
N MET A 411 19.83 4.06 -7.60
CA MET A 411 19.57 3.37 -6.33
C MET A 411 20.04 4.14 -5.09
N ILE A 412 20.68 5.31 -5.27
CA ILE A 412 21.35 6.05 -4.19
C ILE A 412 20.82 7.50 -4.03
N SER A 413 20.02 8.01 -4.97
CA SER A 413 19.24 9.25 -4.78
C SER A 413 17.82 8.92 -4.34
#